data_AF-A0A814IRL3-F1
#
_entry.id   AF-A0A814IRL3-F1
#
_cell.length_a   1.000
_cell.length_b   1.000
_cell.length_c   1.000
_cell.angle_alpha   90.00
_cell.angle_beta   90.00
_cell.angle_gamma   90.00
#
_symmetry.space_group_name_H-M   'P 1'
#
loop_
_entity.id
_entity.type
_entity.pdbx_description
1 polymer ?
#
loop_
_entity_poly.entity_id
_entity_poly.type
_entity_poly.pdbx_seq_one_letter_code
_entity_poly.pdbx_strand_id
1 'polypeptide(L)'
;MPNQQFHLRDNAFYVGIPKSWDWFFMRNHQRIVFFQDSIHLCTKLRNRLLSSKATMLFGDKLISIGHILQLIGTSSKLNHNLVKSDVLPKDRQNFVSCEKISNEVVLNDLTSIPAFEATKIYLEIIRNIRYAFINKDTNYIDRIHYAWRSVFLIRFWYTWLSTKTKSELDSTIAELLFSQAHKKKNTKQQYFITLPAMFSIEINSHILVYLALLVIQHKLPTTCLNVPIFNSQTCESTFRSCRAMSGPFSSIVNFTVHQFSQRVKKLSFLNSIRCQANHSNANDSNNKFLFPRHHKQSRTIDSKQISSITSTSIVELTVEALENAILQAYSYASRLVCHVNMYEQHHILSLRKMSKLASFQLQKSRIVDYSHLNQHDPDFDSDSDDSSDEEDEDTTGNGIDKEDSTEDDDNYVSDHLFKVSSTTFQGMRVFDSINPTLAKSYFIININGAKKYLHKQTAA
;
A
#
# COMPACT_ATOMS: atom_id res chain seq x y z
N MET A 1 7.01 -8.52 -17.90
CA MET A 1 6.62 -9.58 -18.86
C MET A 1 5.18 -9.37 -19.36
N PRO A 2 4.93 -8.48 -20.35
CA PRO A 2 3.55 -8.04 -20.64
C PRO A 2 2.71 -8.93 -21.57
N ASN A 3 3.29 -9.91 -22.29
CA ASN A 3 2.56 -10.60 -23.39
C ASN A 3 2.38 -12.12 -23.22
N GLN A 4 2.66 -12.68 -22.04
CA GLN A 4 2.45 -14.11 -21.82
C GLN A 4 1.05 -14.38 -21.27
N GLN A 5 0.21 -15.03 -22.06
CA GLN A 5 -1.12 -15.49 -21.65
C GLN A 5 -1.01 -16.73 -20.75
N PHE A 6 -0.46 -16.57 -19.54
CA PHE A 6 -0.24 -17.66 -18.59
C PHE A 6 -1.49 -18.47 -18.23
N HIS A 7 -2.68 -17.88 -18.40
CA HIS A 7 -3.98 -18.49 -18.16
C HIS A 7 -4.42 -19.47 -19.27
N LEU A 8 -3.77 -19.46 -20.44
CA LEU A 8 -4.07 -20.38 -21.56
C LEU A 8 -3.10 -21.56 -21.67
N ARG A 9 -2.21 -21.74 -20.69
CA ARG A 9 -1.26 -22.86 -20.67
C ARG A 9 -1.87 -24.07 -19.96
N ASP A 10 -1.53 -25.27 -20.41
CA ASP A 10 -2.13 -26.56 -20.01
C ASP A 10 -2.09 -26.87 -18.49
N ASN A 11 -1.22 -26.18 -17.73
CA ASN A 11 -1.05 -26.38 -16.28
C ASN A 11 -1.66 -25.25 -15.43
N ALA A 12 -2.60 -24.47 -15.96
CA ALA A 12 -3.30 -23.46 -15.17
C ALA A 12 -4.32 -24.11 -14.22
N PHE A 13 -4.42 -23.61 -12.99
CA PHE A 13 -5.50 -24.03 -12.11
C PHE A 13 -6.83 -23.49 -12.61
N TYR A 14 -7.81 -24.37 -12.73
CA TYR A 14 -9.21 -24.00 -12.94
C TYR A 14 -9.94 -23.86 -11.60
N VAL A 15 -10.80 -22.87 -11.47
CA VAL A 15 -11.71 -22.72 -10.34
C VAL A 15 -13.13 -22.53 -10.84
N GLY A 16 -14.06 -23.36 -10.35
CA GLY A 16 -15.49 -23.12 -10.52
C GLY A 16 -15.94 -21.88 -9.73
N ILE A 17 -16.22 -20.78 -10.44
CA ILE A 17 -16.73 -19.54 -9.85
C ILE A 17 -18.26 -19.54 -9.97
N PRO A 18 -19.01 -19.33 -8.88
CA PRO A 18 -20.46 -19.21 -8.95
C PRO A 18 -20.92 -18.09 -9.88
N LYS A 19 -21.92 -18.35 -10.72
CA LYS A 19 -22.44 -17.37 -11.70
C LYS A 19 -23.06 -16.13 -11.03
N SER A 20 -23.49 -16.24 -9.78
CA SER A 20 -24.04 -15.14 -8.98
C SER A 20 -22.99 -14.15 -8.50
N TRP A 21 -21.69 -14.49 -8.57
CA TRP A 21 -20.61 -13.68 -8.02
C TRP A 21 -20.18 -12.56 -8.98
N ASP A 22 -21.12 -11.66 -9.27
CA ASP A 22 -20.89 -10.45 -10.09
C ASP A 22 -19.85 -9.50 -9.47
N TRP A 23 -19.48 -9.72 -8.21
CA TRP A 23 -18.49 -8.94 -7.45
C TRP A 23 -17.05 -9.47 -7.59
N PHE A 24 -16.87 -10.69 -8.10
CA PHE A 24 -15.58 -11.38 -8.23
C PHE A 24 -15.01 -11.23 -9.65
N PHE A 25 -13.78 -10.73 -9.78
CA PHE A 25 -13.24 -10.26 -11.06
C PHE A 25 -12.05 -11.09 -11.58
N MET A 26 -11.53 -12.02 -10.78
CA MET A 26 -10.47 -12.91 -11.25
C MET A 26 -11.01 -13.94 -12.24
N ARG A 27 -10.22 -14.26 -13.27
CA ARG A 27 -10.57 -15.30 -14.23
C ARG A 27 -10.53 -16.67 -13.55
N ASN A 28 -11.37 -17.57 -14.04
CA ASN A 28 -11.45 -18.97 -13.59
C ASN A 28 -10.15 -19.77 -13.78
N HIS A 29 -9.33 -19.42 -14.78
CA HIS A 29 -8.03 -20.04 -15.02
C HIS A 29 -6.88 -19.13 -14.57
N GLN A 30 -6.06 -19.58 -13.62
CA GLN A 30 -4.84 -18.90 -13.22
C GLN A 30 -3.71 -19.90 -13.00
N ARG A 31 -2.53 -19.58 -13.53
CA ARG A 31 -1.31 -20.33 -13.21
C ARG A 31 -0.50 -19.70 -12.09
N ILE A 32 -0.52 -18.37 -12.04
CA ILE A 32 0.23 -17.55 -11.09
C ILE A 32 -0.73 -16.52 -10.53
N VAL A 33 -0.65 -16.27 -9.23
CA VAL A 33 -1.35 -15.19 -8.56
C VAL A 33 -0.35 -14.13 -8.11
N PHE A 34 -0.72 -12.86 -8.18
CA PHE A 34 0.15 -11.73 -7.85
C PHE A 34 -0.34 -11.04 -6.59
N PHE A 35 0.34 -11.26 -5.46
CA PHE A 35 0.01 -10.60 -4.21
C PHE A 35 0.78 -9.29 -4.05
N GLN A 36 0.10 -8.21 -3.68
CA GLN A 36 0.72 -6.94 -3.33
C GLN A 36 1.14 -6.94 -1.86
N ASP A 37 2.27 -6.31 -1.56
CA ASP A 37 2.75 -6.23 -0.18
C ASP A 37 1.81 -5.40 0.70
N SER A 38 1.20 -6.06 1.67
CA SER A 38 0.20 -5.44 2.54
C SER A 38 0.79 -4.51 3.60
N ILE A 39 2.07 -4.67 3.97
CA ILE A 39 2.76 -3.76 4.89
C ILE A 39 3.05 -2.44 4.19
N HIS A 40 3.56 -2.49 2.96
CA HIS A 40 3.74 -1.29 2.14
C HIS A 40 2.43 -0.61 1.77
N LEU A 41 1.35 -1.39 1.58
CA LEU A 41 0.01 -0.85 1.39
C LEU A 41 -0.45 -0.05 2.63
N CYS A 42 -0.30 -0.59 3.83
CA CYS A 42 -0.65 0.13 5.07
C CYS A 42 0.19 1.41 5.25
N THR A 43 1.50 1.37 4.99
CA THR A 43 2.35 2.56 5.10
C THR A 43 2.03 3.60 4.04
N LYS A 44 1.66 3.18 2.81
CA LYS A 44 1.19 4.09 1.75
C LYS A 44 -0.10 4.81 2.14
N LEU A 45 -1.09 4.09 2.72
CA LEU A 45 -2.31 4.71 3.22
C LEU A 45 -2.00 5.71 4.35
N ARG A 46 -1.19 5.33 5.34
CA ARG A 46 -0.79 6.29 6.38
C ARG A 46 -0.06 7.50 5.80
N ASN A 47 0.89 7.31 4.90
CA ASN A 47 1.64 8.43 4.30
C ASN A 47 0.71 9.37 3.52
N ARG A 48 -0.39 8.86 2.95
CA ARG A 48 -1.43 9.70 2.33
C ARG A 48 -2.09 10.63 3.34
N LEU A 49 -2.32 10.21 4.59
CA LEU A 49 -2.83 11.10 5.66
C LEU A 49 -1.87 12.25 6.01
N LEU A 50 -0.58 12.01 5.84
CA LEU A 50 0.48 12.99 6.16
C LEU A 50 0.81 13.90 4.97
N SER A 51 0.28 13.60 3.79
CA SER A 51 0.64 14.30 2.57
C SER A 51 -0.05 15.66 2.51
N SER A 52 0.73 16.73 2.34
CA SER A 52 0.22 18.07 2.02
C SER A 52 -0.51 18.13 0.67
N LYS A 53 -0.32 17.10 -0.17
CA LYS A 53 -0.95 16.94 -1.49
C LYS A 53 -2.35 16.31 -1.41
N ALA A 54 -2.79 15.87 -0.23
CA ALA A 54 -4.05 15.15 -0.04
C ALA A 54 -4.96 15.90 0.94
N THR A 55 -6.22 16.08 0.55
CA THR A 55 -7.28 16.63 1.39
C THR A 55 -8.45 15.66 1.30
N MET A 56 -8.30 14.51 1.95
CA MET A 56 -9.23 13.39 1.73
C MET A 56 -10.61 13.66 2.36
N LEU A 57 -11.65 13.33 1.62
CA LEU A 57 -13.05 13.40 2.05
C LEU A 57 -13.64 12.00 2.08
N PHE A 58 -14.42 11.65 3.10
CA PHE A 58 -15.21 10.42 3.10
C PHE A 58 -16.67 10.77 3.37
N GLY A 59 -17.45 10.88 2.29
CA GLY A 59 -18.76 11.53 2.35
C GLY A 59 -18.60 13.02 2.61
N ASP A 60 -19.45 13.59 3.45
CA ASP A 60 -19.42 15.01 3.84
C ASP A 60 -18.43 15.33 4.98
N LYS A 61 -17.52 14.40 5.30
CA LYS A 61 -16.60 14.51 6.45
C LYS A 61 -15.14 14.49 6.00
N LEU A 62 -14.30 15.25 6.71
CA LEU A 62 -12.88 15.34 6.47
C LEU A 62 -12.11 14.15 7.09
N ILE A 63 -11.15 13.62 6.34
CA ILE A 63 -10.12 12.74 6.88
C ILE A 63 -8.87 13.58 7.17
N SER A 64 -8.43 13.62 8.43
CA SER A 64 -7.31 14.47 8.83
C SER A 64 -6.44 13.83 9.91
N ILE A 65 -5.12 13.95 9.74
CA ILE A 65 -4.16 13.62 10.79
C ILE A 65 -4.34 14.53 12.03
N GLY A 66 -4.86 15.75 11.82
CA GLY A 66 -5.16 16.72 12.87
C GLY A 66 -6.15 16.18 13.90
N HIS A 67 -7.10 15.33 13.48
CA HIS A 67 -8.05 14.69 14.40
C HIS A 67 -7.34 13.76 15.41
N ILE A 68 -6.32 13.03 14.95
CA ILE A 68 -5.53 12.14 15.81
C ILE A 68 -4.60 12.96 16.73
N LEU A 69 -4.04 14.06 16.23
CA LEU A 69 -3.26 14.99 17.05
C LEU A 69 -4.11 15.69 18.12
N GLN A 70 -5.35 16.06 17.78
CA GLN A 70 -6.30 16.62 18.73
C GLN A 70 -6.70 15.59 19.78
N LEU A 71 -6.91 14.32 19.40
CA LEU A 71 -7.13 13.23 20.36
C LEU A 71 -5.98 13.15 21.38
N ILE A 72 -4.73 13.16 20.91
CA ILE A 72 -3.54 13.15 21.78
C ILE A 72 -3.46 14.37 22.70
N GLY A 73 -3.91 15.54 22.21
CA GLY A 73 -3.90 16.78 22.99
C GLY A 73 -5.03 16.88 24.02
N THR A 74 -6.14 16.17 23.83
CA THR A 74 -7.37 16.31 24.63
C THR A 74 -7.62 15.12 25.55
N SER A 75 -7.19 13.92 25.18
CA SER A 75 -7.38 12.70 25.95
C SER A 75 -6.10 12.26 26.66
N SER A 76 -6.23 11.54 27.77
CA SER A 76 -5.08 10.99 28.48
C SER A 76 -4.37 9.93 27.63
N LYS A 77 -3.03 9.97 27.61
CA LYS A 77 -2.19 8.94 26.97
C LYS A 77 -2.52 7.52 27.46
N LEU A 78 -2.99 7.37 28.70
CA LEU A 78 -3.38 6.06 29.25
C LEU A 78 -4.56 5.43 28.52
N ASN A 79 -5.39 6.25 27.85
CA ASN A 79 -6.54 5.77 27.10
C ASN A 79 -6.07 5.24 25.74
N HIS A 80 -5.48 6.10 24.90
CA HIS A 80 -5.17 5.77 23.51
C HIS A 80 -3.76 5.17 23.28
N ASN A 81 -2.83 5.31 24.25
CA ASN A 81 -1.43 4.87 24.17
C ASN A 81 -0.64 5.39 22.95
N LEU A 82 -0.98 6.59 22.48
CA LEU A 82 -0.27 7.27 21.37
C LEU A 82 0.61 8.40 21.88
N VAL A 83 1.71 8.64 21.18
CA VAL A 83 2.50 9.87 21.28
C VAL A 83 2.60 10.54 19.91
N LYS A 84 2.99 11.82 19.87
CA LYS A 84 3.10 12.58 18.61
C LYS A 84 3.99 11.89 17.57
N SER A 85 5.09 11.26 17.99
CA SER A 85 6.00 10.54 17.08
C SER A 85 5.41 9.25 16.49
N ASP A 86 4.32 8.72 17.07
CA ASP A 86 3.60 7.59 16.48
C ASP A 86 2.73 8.03 15.28
N VAL A 87 2.26 9.27 15.33
CA VAL A 87 1.39 9.90 14.32
C VAL A 87 2.22 10.58 13.23
N LEU A 88 3.30 11.26 13.62
CA LEU A 88 4.25 11.95 12.76
C LEU A 88 5.61 11.21 12.77
N PRO A 89 5.70 10.02 12.13
CA PRO A 89 6.94 9.27 12.10
C PRO A 89 7.97 10.00 11.23
N LYS A 90 9.21 10.09 11.72
CA LYS A 90 10.36 10.53 10.90
C LYS A 90 10.61 9.58 9.72
N ASP A 91 10.46 8.28 9.97
CA ASP A 91 10.63 7.25 8.96
C ASP A 91 9.29 6.93 8.26
N ARG A 92 9.20 7.26 6.97
CA ARG A 92 8.05 6.98 6.10
C ARG A 92 7.83 5.48 5.86
N GLN A 93 8.77 4.60 6.22
CA GLN A 93 8.62 3.14 6.14
C GLN A 93 8.17 2.51 7.47
N ASN A 94 8.02 3.29 8.55
CA ASN A 94 7.73 2.78 9.89
C ASN A 94 6.35 2.10 10.00
N PHE A 95 6.24 0.79 9.76
CA PHE A 95 4.97 0.09 9.86
C PHE A 95 4.34 0.12 11.26
N VAL A 96 5.14 0.18 12.33
CA VAL A 96 4.65 0.21 13.73
C VAL A 96 3.72 1.40 13.97
N SER A 97 4.00 2.55 13.36
CA SER A 97 3.09 3.70 13.42
C SER A 97 1.71 3.39 12.86
N CYS A 98 1.63 2.66 11.73
CA CYS A 98 0.35 2.21 11.18
C CYS A 98 -0.39 1.32 12.18
N GLU A 99 0.33 0.44 12.88
CA GLU A 99 -0.27 -0.47 13.86
C GLU A 99 -0.88 0.24 15.05
N LYS A 100 -0.19 1.27 15.54
CA LYS A 100 -0.62 2.05 16.69
C LYS A 100 -1.83 2.92 16.37
N ILE A 101 -1.80 3.69 15.29
CA ILE A 101 -2.89 4.61 14.96
C ILE A 101 -4.18 3.89 14.54
N SER A 102 -4.07 2.65 14.03
CA SER A 102 -5.21 1.81 13.64
C SER A 102 -5.63 0.82 14.73
N ASN A 103 -5.14 0.98 15.97
CA ASN A 103 -5.51 0.12 17.08
C ASN A 103 -6.98 0.33 17.50
N GLU A 104 -7.64 -0.73 17.93
CA GLU A 104 -9.02 -0.70 18.44
C GLU A 104 -9.28 0.38 19.47
N VAL A 105 -8.37 0.53 20.44
CA VAL A 105 -8.53 1.48 21.53
C VAL A 105 -8.56 2.91 20.98
N VAL A 106 -7.69 3.22 20.00
CA VAL A 106 -7.68 4.51 19.31
C VAL A 106 -8.97 4.73 18.52
N LEU A 107 -9.48 3.71 17.81
CA LEU A 107 -10.73 3.83 17.05
C LEU A 107 -11.94 4.06 17.96
N ASN A 108 -11.96 3.42 19.13
CA ASN A 108 -13.01 3.61 20.13
C ASN A 108 -12.96 5.04 20.70
N ASP A 109 -11.77 5.54 21.01
CA ASP A 109 -11.61 6.92 21.48
C ASP A 109 -12.05 7.95 20.43
N LEU A 110 -11.74 7.73 19.15
CA LEU A 110 -12.21 8.58 18.04
C LEU A 110 -13.73 8.57 17.88
N THR A 111 -14.43 7.52 18.32
CA THR A 111 -15.91 7.43 18.24
C THR A 111 -16.61 8.46 19.14
N SER A 112 -15.92 8.95 20.18
CA SER A 112 -16.47 9.95 21.09
C SER A 112 -16.66 11.33 20.44
N ILE A 113 -16.06 11.58 19.27
CA ILE A 113 -16.07 12.89 18.58
C ILE A 113 -16.67 12.72 17.18
N PRO A 114 -17.94 13.09 16.94
CA PRO A 114 -18.64 12.87 15.66
C PRO A 114 -17.96 13.46 14.42
N ALA A 115 -17.18 14.54 14.60
CA ALA A 115 -16.39 15.17 13.54
C ALA A 115 -15.25 14.27 13.03
N PHE A 116 -14.80 13.31 13.83
CA PHE A 116 -13.64 12.44 13.50
C PHE A 116 -14.05 11.14 12.80
N GLU A 117 -15.34 10.93 12.56
CA GLU A 117 -15.87 9.66 12.06
C GLU A 117 -15.23 9.20 10.75
N ALA A 118 -15.03 10.11 9.78
CA ALA A 118 -14.35 9.77 8.53
C ALA A 118 -12.90 9.33 8.75
N THR A 119 -12.20 9.96 9.69
CA THR A 119 -10.82 9.57 10.03
C THR A 119 -10.78 8.21 10.71
N LYS A 120 -11.74 7.93 11.60
CA LYS A 120 -11.91 6.61 12.21
C LYS A 120 -12.16 5.55 11.14
N ILE A 121 -13.10 5.75 10.21
CA ILE A 121 -13.38 4.79 9.12
C ILE A 121 -12.12 4.58 8.25
N TYR A 122 -11.37 5.63 7.97
CA TYR A 122 -10.12 5.53 7.24
C TYR A 122 -9.08 4.65 7.97
N LEU A 123 -8.90 4.87 9.26
CA LEU A 123 -8.02 4.05 10.09
C LEU A 123 -8.53 2.61 10.25
N GLU A 124 -9.86 2.42 10.23
CA GLU A 124 -10.50 1.11 10.21
C GLU A 124 -10.18 0.35 8.92
N ILE A 125 -10.12 1.01 7.76
CA ILE A 125 -9.64 0.37 6.50
C ILE A 125 -8.22 -0.16 6.67
N ILE A 126 -7.32 0.62 7.30
CA ILE A 126 -5.95 0.17 7.60
C ILE A 126 -5.98 -1.04 8.56
N ARG A 127 -6.80 -0.99 9.62
CA ARG A 127 -6.98 -2.10 10.57
C ARG A 127 -7.48 -3.37 9.88
N ASN A 128 -8.46 -3.25 9.00
CA ASN A 128 -9.03 -4.35 8.23
C ASN A 128 -7.98 -5.02 7.32
N ILE A 129 -7.14 -4.22 6.64
CA ILE A 129 -6.02 -4.74 5.82
C ILE A 129 -5.03 -5.52 6.69
N ARG A 130 -4.71 -5.01 7.90
CA ARG A 130 -3.82 -5.72 8.83
C ARG A 130 -4.41 -7.06 9.28
N TYR A 131 -5.69 -7.09 9.67
CA TYR A 131 -6.34 -8.34 10.06
C TYR A 131 -6.44 -9.33 8.91
N ALA A 132 -6.72 -8.87 7.70
CA ALA A 132 -6.81 -9.71 6.51
C ALA A 132 -5.45 -10.35 6.16
N PHE A 133 -4.38 -9.57 6.14
CA PHE A 133 -3.16 -9.98 5.44
C PHE A 133 -1.90 -10.13 6.31
N ILE A 134 -1.87 -9.54 7.50
CA ILE A 134 -0.65 -9.42 8.31
C ILE A 134 -0.76 -10.19 9.62
N ASN A 135 -1.87 -10.03 10.34
CA ASN A 135 -2.06 -10.67 11.64
C ASN A 135 -2.06 -12.19 11.48
N LYS A 136 -1.38 -12.89 12.39
CA LYS A 136 -1.23 -14.35 12.34
C LYS A 136 -2.43 -15.09 12.91
N ASP A 137 -3.12 -14.46 13.87
CA ASP A 137 -4.19 -15.09 14.65
C ASP A 137 -5.57 -15.00 13.97
N THR A 138 -5.70 -14.27 12.87
CA THR A 138 -6.97 -14.18 12.12
C THR A 138 -7.25 -15.48 11.36
N ASN A 139 -8.43 -16.08 11.57
CA ASN A 139 -8.87 -17.22 10.77
C ASN A 139 -9.19 -16.80 9.31
N TYR A 140 -9.30 -17.78 8.41
CA TYR A 140 -9.38 -17.47 6.98
C TYR A 140 -10.67 -16.79 6.53
N ILE A 141 -11.82 -17.15 7.11
CA ILE A 141 -13.11 -16.51 6.78
C ILE A 141 -13.12 -15.05 7.23
N ASP A 142 -12.62 -14.77 8.44
CA ASP A 142 -12.50 -13.41 8.94
C ASP A 142 -11.55 -12.57 8.08
N ARG A 143 -10.46 -13.17 7.56
CA ARG A 143 -9.59 -12.46 6.61
C ARG A 143 -10.34 -12.01 5.36
N ILE A 144 -11.20 -12.87 4.82
CA ILE A 144 -12.04 -12.55 3.66
C ILE A 144 -13.02 -11.44 4.02
N HIS A 145 -13.71 -11.55 5.16
CA HIS A 145 -14.60 -10.50 5.65
C HIS A 145 -13.86 -9.14 5.74
N TYR A 146 -12.73 -9.06 6.43
CA TYR A 146 -11.99 -7.81 6.59
C TYR A 146 -11.44 -7.27 5.26
N ALA A 147 -10.91 -8.14 4.39
CA ALA A 147 -10.43 -7.74 3.07
C ALA A 147 -11.55 -7.09 2.24
N TRP A 148 -12.71 -7.73 2.21
CA TRP A 148 -13.84 -7.27 1.42
C TRP A 148 -14.59 -6.08 2.03
N ARG A 149 -14.54 -5.89 3.35
CA ARG A 149 -14.97 -4.63 3.98
C ARG A 149 -14.19 -3.46 3.42
N SER A 150 -12.87 -3.58 3.34
CA SER A 150 -12.02 -2.54 2.75
C SER A 150 -12.34 -2.32 1.26
N VAL A 151 -12.52 -3.39 0.48
CA VAL A 151 -12.92 -3.28 -0.93
C VAL A 151 -14.22 -2.50 -1.10
N PHE A 152 -15.28 -2.88 -0.38
CA PHE A 152 -16.59 -2.24 -0.57
C PHE A 152 -16.59 -0.79 -0.09
N LEU A 153 -15.96 -0.47 1.04
CA LEU A 153 -15.80 0.91 1.49
C LEU A 153 -15.11 1.78 0.42
N ILE A 154 -14.04 1.25 -0.18
CA ILE A 154 -13.26 1.97 -1.20
C ILE A 154 -14.04 2.10 -2.51
N ARG A 155 -14.78 1.06 -2.94
CA ARG A 155 -15.63 1.12 -4.14
C ARG A 155 -16.76 2.13 -3.98
N PHE A 156 -17.44 2.16 -2.83
CA PHE A 156 -18.45 3.18 -2.54
C PHE A 156 -17.83 4.58 -2.55
N TRP A 157 -16.71 4.75 -1.85
CA TRP A 157 -16.01 6.03 -1.79
C TRP A 157 -15.60 6.55 -3.17
N TYR A 158 -14.97 5.70 -4.00
CA TYR A 158 -14.58 6.07 -5.35
C TYR A 158 -15.79 6.37 -6.26
N THR A 159 -16.85 5.56 -6.16
CA THR A 159 -18.07 5.77 -6.94
C THR A 159 -18.73 7.10 -6.57
N TRP A 160 -18.86 7.39 -5.27
CA TRP A 160 -19.43 8.64 -4.79
C TRP A 160 -18.62 9.85 -5.28
N LEU A 161 -17.29 9.83 -5.16
CA LEU A 161 -16.42 10.89 -5.69
C LEU A 161 -16.59 11.08 -7.20
N SER A 162 -16.79 10.00 -7.94
CA SER A 162 -17.02 10.05 -9.39
C SER A 162 -18.35 10.73 -9.76
N THR A 163 -19.34 10.69 -8.87
CA THR A 163 -20.65 11.35 -9.09
C THR A 163 -20.64 12.85 -8.77
N LYS A 164 -19.66 13.32 -7.99
CA LYS A 164 -19.56 14.72 -7.58
C LYS A 164 -18.71 15.53 -8.54
N THR A 165 -19.11 16.77 -8.78
CA THR A 165 -18.24 17.73 -9.48
C THR A 165 -17.13 18.17 -8.53
N LYS A 166 -15.99 18.57 -9.09
CA LYS A 166 -14.90 19.08 -8.27
C LYS A 166 -15.30 20.32 -7.47
N SER A 167 -16.10 21.22 -8.07
CA SER A 167 -16.58 22.42 -7.38
C SER A 167 -17.40 22.09 -6.14
N GLU A 168 -18.24 21.07 -6.19
CA GLU A 168 -19.02 20.62 -5.02
C GLU A 168 -18.12 20.11 -3.89
N LEU A 169 -17.07 19.36 -4.23
CA LEU A 169 -16.09 18.84 -3.27
C LEU A 169 -15.25 19.98 -2.67
N ASP A 170 -14.79 20.91 -3.50
CA ASP A 170 -14.05 22.10 -3.06
C ASP A 170 -14.89 22.95 -2.09
N SER A 171 -16.18 23.15 -2.38
CA SER A 171 -17.12 23.85 -1.49
C SER A 171 -17.31 23.13 -0.15
N THR A 172 -17.50 21.80 -0.19
CA THR A 172 -17.61 20.98 1.03
C THR A 172 -16.38 21.14 1.92
N ILE A 173 -15.18 21.15 1.31
CA ILE A 173 -13.92 21.37 2.03
C ILE A 173 -13.82 22.76 2.64
N ALA A 174 -14.21 23.80 1.91
CA ALA A 174 -14.17 25.17 2.39
C ALA A 174 -15.06 25.36 3.63
N GLU A 175 -16.23 24.72 3.65
CA GLU A 175 -17.16 24.71 4.80
C GLU A 175 -16.54 24.01 6.01
N LEU A 176 -15.90 22.85 5.81
CA LEU A 176 -15.28 22.06 6.89
C LEU A 176 -14.02 22.71 7.48
N LEU A 177 -13.30 23.52 6.70
CA LEU A 177 -12.01 24.12 7.08
C LEU A 177 -12.09 25.61 7.42
N PHE A 178 -13.32 26.13 7.61
CA PHE A 178 -13.59 27.51 8.05
C PHE A 178 -12.81 28.57 7.24
N SER A 179 -12.83 28.46 5.91
CA SER A 179 -12.23 29.45 5.00
C SER A 179 -10.70 29.61 5.11
N GLN A 180 -9.96 28.62 5.62
CA GLN A 180 -8.49 28.60 5.49
C GLN A 180 -8.09 28.36 4.02
N ALA A 181 -7.01 29.02 3.57
CA ALA A 181 -6.53 28.92 2.20
C ALA A 181 -6.04 27.49 1.90
N HIS A 182 -6.88 26.69 1.24
CA HIS A 182 -6.49 25.38 0.73
C HIS A 182 -5.88 25.51 -0.65
N LYS A 183 -4.72 24.86 -0.85
CA LYS A 183 -4.04 24.78 -2.15
C LYS A 183 -4.89 23.92 -3.09
N LYS A 184 -5.70 24.57 -3.93
CA LYS A 184 -6.57 23.90 -4.91
C LYS A 184 -5.72 23.20 -5.96
N LYS A 185 -5.64 21.87 -5.92
CA LYS A 185 -5.12 21.10 -7.05
C LYS A 185 -6.15 20.97 -8.15
N ASN A 186 -5.71 20.66 -9.36
CA ASN A 186 -6.60 20.55 -10.51
C ASN A 186 -7.46 19.27 -10.54
N THR A 187 -7.09 18.21 -9.80
CA THR A 187 -7.67 16.87 -9.92
C THR A 187 -8.50 16.45 -8.69
N LYS A 188 -9.46 15.52 -8.89
CA LYS A 188 -10.26 14.92 -7.79
C LYS A 188 -9.46 13.90 -6.97
N GLN A 189 -8.30 13.47 -7.47
CA GLN A 189 -7.39 12.53 -6.79
C GLN A 189 -7.01 12.98 -5.37
N GLN A 190 -6.95 14.29 -5.09
CA GLN A 190 -6.63 14.80 -3.76
C GLN A 190 -7.65 14.37 -2.68
N TYR A 191 -8.88 14.07 -3.08
CA TYR A 191 -9.97 13.68 -2.19
C TYR A 191 -9.99 12.17 -1.86
N PHE A 192 -9.10 11.39 -2.46
CA PHE A 192 -9.10 9.93 -2.39
C PHE A 192 -7.72 9.36 -1.99
N ILE A 193 -7.72 8.06 -1.69
CA ILE A 193 -6.49 7.27 -1.68
C ILE A 193 -5.91 7.16 -3.08
N THR A 194 -4.65 6.77 -3.19
CA THR A 194 -4.04 6.59 -4.51
C THR A 194 -4.66 5.38 -5.24
N LEU A 195 -4.85 5.49 -6.56
CA LEU A 195 -5.37 4.38 -7.38
C LEU A 195 -4.56 3.08 -7.22
N PRO A 196 -3.21 3.10 -7.16
CA PRO A 196 -2.44 1.89 -6.88
C PRO A 196 -2.79 1.24 -5.54
N ALA A 197 -3.11 2.03 -4.49
CA ALA A 197 -3.52 1.48 -3.20
C ALA A 197 -4.90 0.80 -3.31
N MET A 198 -5.87 1.44 -3.99
CA MET A 198 -7.17 0.84 -4.29
C MET A 198 -7.02 -0.49 -5.03
N PHE A 199 -6.26 -0.52 -6.12
CA PHE A 199 -6.07 -1.74 -6.91
C PHE A 199 -5.32 -2.83 -6.13
N SER A 200 -4.39 -2.47 -5.26
CA SER A 200 -3.70 -3.44 -4.40
C SER A 200 -4.65 -4.13 -3.43
N ILE A 201 -5.56 -3.37 -2.81
CA ILE A 201 -6.59 -3.90 -1.91
C ILE A 201 -7.53 -4.82 -2.66
N GLU A 202 -7.98 -4.39 -3.84
CA GLU A 202 -8.83 -5.16 -4.74
C GLU A 202 -8.17 -6.50 -5.11
N ILE A 203 -6.97 -6.47 -5.70
CA ILE A 203 -6.23 -7.66 -6.15
C ILE A 203 -6.01 -8.65 -5.00
N ASN A 204 -5.52 -8.20 -3.85
CA ASN A 204 -5.26 -9.08 -2.71
C ASN A 204 -6.55 -9.76 -2.22
N SER A 205 -7.66 -9.04 -2.19
CA SER A 205 -8.96 -9.55 -1.71
C SER A 205 -9.55 -10.61 -2.65
N HIS A 206 -9.44 -10.42 -3.97
CA HIS A 206 -9.83 -11.45 -4.94
C HIS A 206 -8.93 -12.69 -4.82
N ILE A 207 -7.62 -12.52 -4.60
CA ILE A 207 -6.70 -13.65 -4.49
C ILE A 207 -7.02 -14.52 -3.26
N LEU A 208 -7.43 -13.93 -2.12
CA LEU A 208 -7.85 -14.72 -0.96
C LEU A 208 -9.04 -15.63 -1.30
N VAL A 209 -10.06 -15.10 -1.95
CA VAL A 209 -11.22 -15.90 -2.37
C VAL A 209 -10.80 -16.97 -3.39
N TYR A 210 -9.93 -16.63 -4.34
CA TYR A 210 -9.42 -17.60 -5.32
C TYR A 210 -8.66 -18.76 -4.66
N LEU A 211 -7.78 -18.48 -3.70
CA LEU A 211 -7.06 -19.49 -2.93
C LEU A 211 -8.02 -20.35 -2.09
N ALA A 212 -9.04 -19.73 -1.48
CA ALA A 212 -10.10 -20.44 -0.76
C ALA A 212 -10.76 -21.49 -1.66
N LEU A 213 -11.18 -21.07 -2.86
CA LEU A 213 -11.85 -21.95 -3.82
C LEU A 213 -10.94 -23.08 -4.31
N LEU A 214 -9.64 -22.84 -4.49
CA LEU A 214 -8.69 -23.90 -4.83
C LEU A 214 -8.59 -24.95 -3.72
N VAL A 215 -8.63 -24.54 -2.46
CA VAL A 215 -8.60 -25.48 -1.32
C VAL A 215 -9.93 -26.21 -1.17
N ILE A 216 -11.06 -25.52 -1.31
CA ILE A 216 -12.41 -26.12 -1.32
C ILE A 216 -12.53 -27.19 -2.42
N GLN A 217 -11.95 -26.94 -3.59
CA GLN A 217 -11.94 -27.86 -4.72
C GLN A 217 -10.81 -28.90 -4.65
N HIS A 218 -10.12 -29.01 -3.50
CA HIS A 218 -9.02 -29.94 -3.25
C HIS A 218 -7.84 -29.84 -4.24
N LYS A 219 -7.64 -28.67 -4.86
CA LYS A 219 -6.51 -28.41 -5.78
C LYS A 219 -5.25 -27.93 -5.06
N LEU A 220 -5.40 -27.39 -3.85
CA LEU A 220 -4.31 -26.98 -2.98
C LEU A 220 -4.56 -27.47 -1.55
N PRO A 221 -3.50 -27.75 -0.77
CA PRO A 221 -3.64 -28.06 0.65
C PRO A 221 -4.04 -26.81 1.46
N THR A 222 -4.67 -27.02 2.62
CA THR A 222 -5.06 -25.95 3.54
C THR A 222 -3.89 -25.12 4.05
N THR A 223 -2.66 -25.66 4.04
CA THR A 223 -1.44 -24.94 4.40
C THR A 223 -1.14 -23.76 3.46
N CYS A 224 -1.66 -23.78 2.22
CA CYS A 224 -1.59 -22.66 1.30
C CYS A 224 -2.45 -21.46 1.74
N LEU A 225 -3.28 -21.59 2.77
CA LEU A 225 -4.09 -20.51 3.33
C LEU A 225 -3.34 -19.69 4.40
N ASN A 226 -2.03 -19.90 4.57
CA ASN A 226 -1.18 -19.15 5.49
C ASN A 226 -0.85 -17.74 4.94
N VAL A 227 -1.85 -16.86 4.90
CA VAL A 227 -1.75 -15.50 4.32
C VAL A 227 -0.57 -14.66 4.83
N PRO A 228 -0.18 -14.69 6.13
CA PRO A 228 0.94 -13.89 6.62
C PRO A 228 2.29 -14.10 5.94
N ILE A 229 2.45 -15.15 5.12
CA ILE A 229 3.68 -15.39 4.34
C ILE A 229 3.67 -14.68 2.96
N PHE A 230 2.55 -14.11 2.53
CA PHE A 230 2.39 -13.48 1.21
C PHE A 230 2.85 -12.02 1.15
N ASN A 231 3.81 -11.63 1.99
CA ASN A 231 4.42 -10.30 2.00
C ASN A 231 5.95 -10.41 1.86
N SER A 232 6.61 -9.27 1.68
CA SER A 232 8.06 -9.23 1.46
C SER A 232 8.90 -9.24 2.74
N GLN A 233 8.31 -9.43 3.93
CA GLN A 233 9.05 -9.35 5.21
C GLN A 233 10.19 -10.35 5.32
N THR A 234 10.04 -11.54 4.75
CA THR A 234 11.13 -12.53 4.69
C THR A 234 12.31 -12.02 3.85
N CYS A 235 12.01 -11.31 2.75
CA CYS A 235 13.02 -10.67 1.92
C CYS A 235 13.69 -9.50 2.67
N GLU A 236 12.90 -8.62 3.30
CA GLU A 236 13.43 -7.52 4.13
C GLU A 236 14.30 -8.03 5.29
N SER A 237 13.89 -9.11 5.95
CA SER A 237 14.67 -9.77 7.00
C SER A 237 16.00 -10.30 6.47
N THR A 238 16.02 -10.83 5.25
CA THR A 238 17.25 -11.26 4.57
C THR A 238 18.17 -10.06 4.32
N PHE A 239 17.65 -8.95 3.80
CA PHE A 239 18.43 -7.72 3.63
C PHE A 239 18.97 -7.17 4.95
N ARG A 240 18.15 -7.13 6.00
CA ARG A 240 18.57 -6.71 7.35
C ARG A 240 19.68 -7.61 7.90
N SER A 241 19.56 -8.92 7.72
CA SER A 241 20.58 -9.89 8.15
C SER A 241 21.89 -9.66 7.40
N CYS A 242 21.84 -9.45 6.07
CA CYS A 242 23.03 -9.12 5.30
C CYS A 242 23.67 -7.79 5.72
N ARG A 243 22.89 -6.76 6.06
CA ARG A 243 23.40 -5.48 6.60
C ARG A 243 24.05 -5.64 7.97
N ALA A 244 23.52 -6.52 8.82
CA ALA A 244 24.08 -6.80 10.15
C ALA A 244 25.36 -7.66 10.09
N MET A 245 25.64 -8.34 8.97
CA MET A 245 26.84 -9.16 8.78
C MET A 245 28.09 -8.35 8.42
N SER A 246 28.33 -7.26 9.13
CA SER A 246 29.56 -6.46 9.03
C SER A 246 30.60 -6.94 10.05
N GLY A 247 31.88 -6.72 9.76
CA GLY A 247 32.97 -7.16 10.63
C GLY A 247 32.97 -6.46 11.99
N PRO A 248 33.64 -7.01 13.02
CA PRO A 248 33.65 -6.46 14.38
C PRO A 248 34.17 -5.00 14.49
N PHE A 249 34.90 -4.53 13.47
CA PHE A 249 35.41 -3.16 13.37
C PHE A 249 34.81 -2.36 12.20
N SER A 250 33.70 -2.83 11.62
CA SER A 250 33.06 -2.20 10.47
C SER A 250 31.58 -1.99 10.73
N SER A 251 31.16 -0.73 10.78
CA SER A 251 29.76 -0.31 10.81
C SER A 251 29.17 -0.13 9.40
N ILE A 252 29.89 -0.55 8.35
CA ILE A 252 29.48 -0.31 6.97
C ILE A 252 28.23 -1.15 6.68
N VAL A 253 27.09 -0.49 6.62
CA VAL A 253 25.77 -1.09 6.30
C VAL A 253 25.55 -1.25 4.80
N ASN A 254 26.25 -0.47 3.97
CA ASN A 254 26.15 -0.50 2.52
C ASN A 254 27.18 -1.47 1.93
N PHE A 255 26.81 -2.20 0.88
CA PHE A 255 27.69 -3.18 0.27
C PHE A 255 27.39 -3.33 -1.22
N THR A 256 28.41 -3.74 -1.99
CA THR A 256 28.28 -4.00 -3.42
C THR A 256 27.48 -5.29 -3.66
N VAL A 257 27.01 -5.49 -4.90
CA VAL A 257 26.32 -6.74 -5.30
C VAL A 257 27.18 -7.99 -5.08
N HIS A 258 28.50 -7.86 -5.29
CA HIS A 258 29.45 -8.95 -5.02
C HIS A 258 29.48 -9.31 -3.53
N GLN A 259 29.59 -8.29 -2.66
CA GLN A 259 29.56 -8.47 -1.21
C GLN A 259 28.22 -9.02 -0.73
N PHE A 260 27.09 -8.58 -1.32
CA PHE A 260 25.78 -9.17 -1.03
C PHE A 260 25.76 -10.67 -1.35
N SER A 261 26.25 -11.06 -2.52
CA SER A 261 26.29 -12.46 -2.95
C SER A 261 27.10 -13.34 -1.98
N GLN A 262 28.23 -12.83 -1.49
CA GLN A 262 29.03 -13.52 -0.47
C GLN A 262 28.29 -13.63 0.87
N ARG A 263 27.66 -12.55 1.33
CA ARG A 263 26.89 -12.52 2.59
C ARG A 263 25.69 -13.46 2.54
N VAL A 264 24.96 -13.52 1.42
CA VAL A 264 23.82 -14.43 1.23
C VAL A 264 24.26 -15.90 1.28
N LYS A 265 25.40 -16.26 0.67
CA LYS A 265 25.95 -17.62 0.78
C LYS A 265 26.23 -17.99 2.24
N LYS A 266 26.86 -17.10 2.99
CA LYS A 266 27.14 -17.30 4.42
C LYS A 266 25.85 -17.37 5.25
N LEU A 267 24.85 -16.54 4.95
CA LEU A 267 23.54 -16.58 5.61
C LEU A 267 22.79 -17.89 5.33
N SER A 268 22.86 -18.39 4.09
CA SER A 268 22.30 -19.70 3.70
C SER A 268 22.91 -20.82 4.53
N PHE A 269 24.25 -20.87 4.63
CA PHE A 269 24.95 -21.86 5.45
C PHE A 269 24.56 -21.78 6.94
N LEU A 270 24.47 -20.57 7.50
CA LEU A 270 24.00 -20.37 8.88
C LEU A 270 22.57 -20.86 9.09
N ASN A 271 21.68 -20.63 8.13
CA ASN A 271 20.31 -21.12 8.19
C ASN A 271 20.24 -22.65 8.08
N SER A 272 21.06 -23.27 7.23
CA SER A 272 21.17 -24.74 7.15
C SER A 272 21.60 -25.35 8.49
N ILE A 273 22.63 -24.77 9.14
CA ILE A 273 23.07 -25.21 10.47
C ILE A 273 21.95 -25.05 11.50
N ARG A 274 21.23 -23.91 11.50
CA ARG A 274 20.11 -23.67 12.41
C ARG A 274 18.98 -24.68 12.22
N CYS A 275 18.62 -24.99 10.98
CA CYS A 275 17.59 -25.98 10.68
C CYS A 275 18.02 -27.38 11.14
N GLN A 276 19.26 -27.78 10.87
CA GLN A 276 19.80 -29.06 11.33
C GLN A 276 19.80 -29.16 12.85
N ALA A 277 20.33 -28.16 13.56
CA ALA A 277 20.35 -28.11 15.03
C ALA A 277 18.94 -28.16 15.64
N ASN A 278 17.93 -27.58 14.98
CA ASN A 278 16.54 -27.63 15.44
C ASN A 278 15.90 -29.01 15.24
N HIS A 279 16.25 -29.74 14.18
CA HIS A 279 15.78 -31.11 13.93
C HIS A 279 16.50 -32.15 14.78
N SER A 280 17.78 -31.95 15.11
CA SER A 280 18.56 -32.82 16.01
C SER A 280 18.01 -32.87 17.44
N ASN A 281 17.23 -31.86 17.87
CA ASN A 281 16.58 -31.82 19.18
C ASN A 281 15.54 -32.93 19.40
N ALA A 282 15.17 -33.69 18.37
CA ALA A 282 14.21 -34.78 18.51
C ALA A 282 14.84 -36.10 19.02
N ASN A 283 16.12 -36.39 18.74
CA ASN A 283 16.67 -37.74 18.97
C ASN A 283 18.13 -37.85 19.46
N ASP A 284 18.93 -36.78 19.55
CA ASP A 284 20.35 -36.92 19.92
C ASP A 284 20.81 -35.83 20.90
N SER A 285 21.00 -36.21 22.17
CA SER A 285 21.26 -35.28 23.28
C SER A 285 22.72 -34.80 23.40
N ASN A 286 23.64 -35.30 22.58
CA ASN A 286 25.09 -35.12 22.82
C ASN A 286 25.81 -34.10 21.93
N ASN A 287 25.16 -33.43 20.98
CA ASN A 287 25.79 -32.38 20.17
C ASN A 287 24.85 -31.18 19.92
N LYS A 288 24.53 -30.46 21.00
CA LYS A 288 23.67 -29.27 20.93
C LYS A 288 24.50 -28.05 20.48
N PHE A 289 24.52 -27.78 19.18
CA PHE A 289 25.12 -26.56 18.66
C PHE A 289 24.24 -25.35 19.05
N LEU A 290 24.65 -24.63 20.09
CA LEU A 290 23.94 -23.44 20.58
C LEU A 290 24.55 -22.19 19.96
N PHE A 291 23.77 -21.48 19.14
CA PHE A 291 24.15 -20.13 18.73
C PHE A 291 24.10 -19.20 19.95
N PRO A 292 25.09 -18.30 20.12
CA PRO A 292 24.99 -17.22 21.11
C PRO A 292 23.70 -16.43 20.87
N ARG A 293 22.75 -16.53 21.81
CA ARG A 293 21.51 -15.76 21.78
C ARG A 293 21.72 -14.49 22.58
N HIS A 294 21.50 -13.34 21.97
CA HIS A 294 21.46 -12.08 22.70
C HIS A 294 20.30 -12.14 23.71
N HIS A 295 20.52 -11.83 25.00
CA HIS A 295 19.54 -12.03 26.08
C HIS A 295 18.14 -11.42 25.82
N LYS A 296 18.05 -10.40 24.95
CA LYS A 296 16.77 -9.78 24.51
C LYS A 296 15.92 -10.66 23.58
N GLN A 297 16.49 -11.66 22.90
CA GLN A 297 15.77 -12.55 21.98
C GLN A 297 15.17 -13.79 22.66
N SER A 298 15.50 -14.05 23.93
CA SER A 298 15.03 -15.24 24.64
C SER A 298 13.54 -15.21 24.98
N ARG A 299 12.90 -14.04 25.01
CA ARG A 299 11.47 -13.94 25.39
C ARG A 299 10.49 -14.18 24.24
N THR A 300 10.94 -14.23 22.99
CA THR A 300 10.03 -14.24 21.82
C THR A 300 10.10 -15.49 20.95
N ILE A 301 11.12 -16.35 21.13
CA ILE A 301 11.42 -17.44 20.18
C ILE A 301 11.08 -18.83 20.76
N ASP A 302 10.89 -18.96 22.07
CA ASP A 302 10.58 -20.26 22.66
C ASP A 302 9.11 -20.63 22.39
N SER A 303 8.93 -21.65 21.55
CA SER A 303 7.79 -22.59 21.47
C SER A 303 6.51 -22.29 20.65
N LYS A 304 6.44 -21.27 19.78
CA LYS A 304 5.21 -21.04 18.96
C LYS A 304 5.36 -20.97 17.43
N GLN A 305 6.56 -21.05 16.86
CA GLN A 305 6.74 -20.67 15.44
C GLN A 305 6.48 -21.75 14.38
N ILE A 306 6.26 -23.03 14.71
CA ILE A 306 6.00 -24.05 13.68
C ILE A 306 4.89 -25.05 14.08
N SER A 307 4.57 -25.19 15.36
CA SER A 307 3.68 -26.25 15.87
C SER A 307 2.20 -25.86 16.05
N SER A 308 1.78 -24.61 15.81
CA SER A 308 0.40 -24.18 16.12
C SER A 308 -0.56 -24.08 14.92
N ILE A 309 -0.14 -24.43 13.70
CA ILE A 309 -1.05 -24.36 12.53
C ILE A 309 -2.00 -25.57 12.47
N THR A 310 -1.73 -26.65 13.21
CA THR A 310 -2.54 -27.87 13.19
C THR A 310 -3.84 -27.81 14.02
N SER A 311 -4.16 -26.70 14.67
CA SER A 311 -5.32 -26.65 15.60
C SER A 311 -6.03 -25.30 15.69
N THR A 312 -6.06 -24.52 14.60
CA THR A 312 -7.10 -23.49 14.45
C THR A 312 -8.32 -24.18 13.86
N SER A 313 -9.31 -24.42 14.74
CA SER A 313 -10.66 -24.91 14.48
C SER A 313 -11.03 -24.89 13.01
N ILE A 314 -11.17 -26.08 12.40
CA ILE A 314 -11.67 -26.27 11.04
C ILE A 314 -13.13 -25.80 11.06
N VAL A 315 -13.35 -24.49 10.91
CA VAL A 315 -14.55 -24.03 10.25
C VAL A 315 -14.44 -24.62 8.85
N GLU A 316 -15.36 -25.51 8.52
CA GLU A 316 -15.47 -26.09 7.18
C GLU A 316 -15.50 -24.93 6.19
N LEU A 317 -14.39 -24.73 5.48
CA LEU A 317 -14.29 -23.69 4.47
C LEU A 317 -15.23 -24.11 3.34
N THR A 318 -16.37 -23.45 3.23
CA THR A 318 -17.40 -23.75 2.21
C THR A 318 -17.66 -22.52 1.35
N VAL A 319 -18.20 -22.74 0.14
CA VAL A 319 -18.60 -21.65 -0.75
C VAL A 319 -19.65 -20.75 -0.08
N GLU A 320 -20.56 -21.33 0.70
CA GLU A 320 -21.57 -20.60 1.45
C GLU A 320 -20.95 -19.72 2.55
N ALA A 321 -19.96 -20.23 3.30
CA ALA A 321 -19.26 -19.43 4.31
C ALA A 321 -18.52 -18.24 3.67
N LEU A 322 -17.92 -18.44 2.49
CA LEU A 322 -17.32 -17.35 1.72
C LEU A 322 -18.37 -16.31 1.34
N GLU A 323 -19.48 -16.73 0.74
CA GLU A 323 -20.55 -15.82 0.30
C GLU A 323 -21.14 -15.04 1.47
N ASN A 324 -21.42 -15.70 2.60
CA ASN A 324 -21.90 -15.05 3.82
C ASN A 324 -20.92 -14.00 4.34
N ALA A 325 -19.62 -14.28 4.36
CA ALA A 325 -18.61 -13.31 4.79
C ALA A 325 -18.57 -12.08 3.87
N ILE A 326 -18.71 -12.27 2.56
CA ILE A 326 -18.75 -11.18 1.56
C ILE A 326 -20.02 -10.35 1.71
N LEU A 327 -21.17 -10.99 1.88
CA LEU A 327 -22.45 -10.30 2.06
C LEU A 327 -22.46 -9.50 3.37
N GLN A 328 -21.94 -10.07 4.46
CA GLN A 328 -21.77 -9.34 5.73
C GLN A 328 -20.83 -8.14 5.57
N ALA A 329 -19.72 -8.30 4.86
CA ALA A 329 -18.80 -7.21 4.56
C ALA A 329 -19.47 -6.07 3.77
N TYR A 330 -20.28 -6.42 2.77
CA TYR A 330 -21.06 -5.46 1.98
C TYR A 330 -22.13 -4.76 2.81
N SER A 331 -22.89 -5.48 3.64
CA SER A 331 -23.89 -4.92 4.54
C SER A 331 -23.26 -3.98 5.57
N TYR A 332 -22.07 -4.32 6.07
CA TYR A 332 -21.30 -3.46 6.95
C TYR A 332 -20.90 -2.15 6.25
N ALA A 333 -20.27 -2.26 5.08
CA ALA A 333 -19.85 -1.08 4.31
C ALA A 333 -21.04 -0.18 3.95
N SER A 334 -22.16 -0.76 3.51
CA SER A 334 -23.40 -0.05 3.18
C SER A 334 -23.93 0.78 4.35
N ARG A 335 -23.91 0.23 5.58
CA ARG A 335 -24.33 0.98 6.77
C ARG A 335 -23.40 2.15 7.08
N LEU A 336 -22.09 1.96 6.97
CA LEU A 336 -21.11 3.01 7.24
C LEU A 336 -21.20 4.17 6.25
N VAL A 337 -21.37 3.88 4.96
CA VAL A 337 -21.42 4.94 3.94
C VAL A 337 -22.69 5.79 4.05
N CYS A 338 -23.79 5.23 4.57
CA CYS A 338 -24.96 6.03 4.95
C CYS A 338 -24.71 6.87 6.19
N HIS A 339 -24.01 6.32 7.18
CA HIS A 339 -23.71 7.05 8.43
C HIS A 339 -22.86 8.31 8.22
N VAL A 340 -22.07 8.36 7.15
CA VAL A 340 -21.25 9.51 6.75
C VAL A 340 -21.83 10.28 5.56
N ASN A 341 -23.15 10.17 5.35
CA ASN A 341 -23.90 10.91 4.33
C ASN A 341 -23.34 10.79 2.90
N MET A 342 -22.64 9.69 2.60
CA MET A 342 -22.16 9.41 1.25
C MET A 342 -23.31 9.00 0.33
N TYR A 343 -24.26 8.23 0.89
CA TYR A 343 -25.47 7.78 0.21
C TYR A 343 -26.67 7.88 1.14
N GLU A 344 -27.83 8.24 0.61
CA GLU A 344 -29.09 8.06 1.31
C GLU A 344 -29.46 6.57 1.39
N GLN A 345 -30.15 6.17 2.45
CA GLN A 345 -30.46 4.76 2.73
C GLN A 345 -31.22 4.08 1.58
N HIS A 346 -32.08 4.81 0.88
CA HIS A 346 -32.86 4.30 -0.26
C HIS A 346 -32.10 4.36 -1.61
N HIS A 347 -30.95 5.01 -1.65
CA HIS A 347 -30.12 5.20 -2.84
C HIS A 347 -28.82 4.38 -2.81
N ILE A 348 -28.65 3.50 -1.81
CA ILE A 348 -27.50 2.58 -1.77
C ILE A 348 -27.53 1.68 -3.01
N LEU A 349 -26.40 1.66 -3.71
CA LEU A 349 -26.19 0.78 -4.84
C LEU A 349 -26.15 -0.69 -4.38
N SER A 350 -27.07 -1.52 -4.86
CA SER A 350 -27.02 -2.98 -4.68
C SER A 350 -25.64 -3.54 -5.04
N LEU A 351 -25.19 -4.62 -4.39
CA LEU A 351 -23.88 -5.25 -4.63
C LEU A 351 -23.61 -5.49 -6.12
N ARG A 352 -24.62 -5.95 -6.85
CA ARG A 352 -24.55 -6.17 -8.31
C ARG A 352 -24.29 -4.88 -9.09
N LYS A 353 -25.06 -3.82 -8.83
CA LYS A 353 -24.89 -2.51 -9.49
C LYS A 353 -23.52 -1.91 -9.18
N MET A 354 -23.12 -1.93 -7.91
CA MET A 354 -21.81 -1.40 -7.49
C MET A 354 -20.67 -2.18 -8.14
N SER A 355 -20.76 -3.50 -8.21
CA SER A 355 -19.72 -4.33 -8.84
C SER A 355 -19.62 -4.10 -10.35
N LYS A 356 -20.73 -3.87 -11.04
CA LYS A 356 -20.71 -3.47 -12.46
C LYS A 356 -20.02 -2.14 -12.67
N LEU A 357 -20.31 -1.13 -11.84
CA LEU A 357 -19.63 0.17 -11.90
C LEU A 357 -18.13 0.05 -11.63
N ALA A 358 -17.75 -0.69 -10.57
CA ALA A 358 -16.35 -0.95 -10.26
C ALA A 358 -15.63 -1.67 -11.40
N SER A 359 -16.25 -2.68 -12.01
CA SER A 359 -15.69 -3.38 -13.18
C SER A 359 -15.51 -2.43 -14.37
N PHE A 360 -16.47 -1.55 -14.64
CA PHE A 360 -16.36 -0.57 -15.72
C PHE A 360 -15.22 0.42 -15.48
N GLN A 361 -15.09 0.93 -14.25
CA GLN A 361 -14.00 1.82 -13.84
C GLN A 361 -12.63 1.14 -13.99
N LEU A 362 -12.51 -0.12 -13.56
CA LEU A 362 -11.30 -0.93 -13.71
C LEU A 362 -10.93 -1.21 -15.18
N GLN A 363 -11.91 -1.28 -16.08
CA GLN A 363 -11.66 -1.44 -17.51
C GLN A 363 -11.23 -0.13 -18.15
N LYS A 364 -11.83 1.00 -17.76
CA LYS A 364 -11.44 2.34 -18.21
C LYS A 364 -9.97 2.64 -17.85
N SER A 365 -9.53 2.24 -16.65
CA SER A 365 -8.14 2.42 -16.21
C SER A 365 -7.13 1.47 -16.87
N ARG A 366 -7.57 0.47 -17.64
CA ARG A 366 -6.69 -0.53 -18.31
C ARG A 366 -6.28 -0.13 -19.72
N ILE A 367 -6.91 0.88 -20.32
CA ILE A 367 -6.54 1.40 -21.63
C ILE A 367 -5.67 2.63 -21.42
N VAL A 368 -4.41 2.40 -21.06
CA VAL A 368 -3.37 3.35 -21.48
C VAL A 368 -2.92 2.87 -22.85
N ASP A 369 -3.74 3.19 -23.85
CA ASP A 369 -3.31 3.09 -25.23
C ASP A 369 -2.37 4.25 -25.52
N TYR A 370 -1.06 4.00 -25.43
CA TYR A 370 -0.03 4.99 -25.73
C TYR A 370 -0.02 5.43 -27.20
N SER A 371 -0.90 4.87 -28.06
CA SER A 371 -1.08 5.28 -29.45
C SER A 371 -2.23 6.27 -29.69
N HIS A 372 -3.13 6.48 -28.71
CA HIS A 372 -4.27 7.39 -28.86
C HIS A 372 -4.44 8.32 -27.64
N LEU A 373 -4.29 9.63 -27.88
CA LEU A 373 -4.25 10.70 -26.88
C LEU A 373 -5.56 10.98 -26.10
N ASN A 374 -6.69 10.37 -26.43
CA ASN A 374 -8.01 10.93 -26.07
C ASN A 374 -8.99 10.01 -25.31
N GLN A 375 -8.56 8.90 -24.70
CA GLN A 375 -9.44 8.06 -23.85
C GLN A 375 -9.02 8.04 -22.37
N HIS A 376 -8.48 9.15 -21.90
CA HIS A 376 -8.02 9.31 -20.52
C HIS A 376 -9.12 9.85 -19.60
N ASP A 377 -9.12 9.46 -18.32
CA ASP A 377 -9.93 10.09 -17.29
C ASP A 377 -9.10 11.20 -16.62
N PRO A 378 -9.24 12.47 -17.04
CA PRO A 378 -8.36 13.54 -16.57
C PRO A 378 -8.56 13.88 -15.08
N ASP A 379 -9.66 13.42 -14.47
CA ASP A 379 -10.01 13.77 -13.09
C ASP A 379 -9.17 13.02 -12.04
N PHE A 380 -8.56 11.88 -12.39
CA PHE A 380 -7.82 11.00 -11.47
C PHE A 380 -6.43 10.59 -12.01
N ASP A 381 -5.74 11.52 -12.69
CA ASP A 381 -4.41 11.26 -13.21
C ASP A 381 -3.44 10.83 -12.10
N SER A 382 -2.57 9.87 -12.44
CA SER A 382 -1.59 9.28 -11.54
C SER A 382 -0.43 10.25 -11.37
N ASP A 383 -0.62 11.27 -10.53
CA ASP A 383 0.51 11.91 -9.85
C ASP A 383 1.28 10.77 -9.16
N SER A 384 2.44 10.42 -9.71
CA SER A 384 3.42 9.65 -8.98
C SER A 384 3.69 10.43 -7.71
N ASP A 385 3.35 9.85 -6.56
CA ASP A 385 3.71 10.38 -5.23
C ASP A 385 5.23 10.23 -5.02
N ASP A 386 6.03 10.65 -6.00
CA ASP A 386 7.46 10.88 -5.85
C ASP A 386 7.60 12.23 -5.14
N SER A 387 7.39 12.17 -3.83
CA SER A 387 7.66 13.26 -2.90
C SER A 387 9.17 13.36 -2.68
N SER A 388 9.89 13.90 -3.66
CA SER A 388 11.18 14.54 -3.41
C SER A 388 10.88 15.94 -2.83
N ASP A 389 10.40 15.98 -1.60
CA ASP A 389 10.60 17.15 -0.76
C ASP A 389 11.95 16.92 -0.06
N GLU A 390 13.03 17.05 -0.84
CA GLU A 390 14.37 17.28 -0.29
C GLU A 390 14.42 18.78 0.03
N GLU A 391 14.02 19.14 1.24
CA GLU A 391 14.62 20.31 1.88
C GLU A 391 16.03 19.87 2.28
N ASP A 392 17.00 20.19 1.42
CA ASP A 392 18.42 20.08 1.71
C ASP A 392 18.73 21.01 2.90
N GLU A 393 18.73 20.47 4.13
CA GLU A 393 19.54 21.02 5.21
C GLU A 393 21.00 20.72 4.88
N ASP A 394 21.62 21.64 4.16
CA ASP A 394 23.05 21.73 3.91
C ASP A 394 23.78 21.83 5.27
N THR A 395 24.15 20.69 5.85
CA THR A 395 25.10 20.63 6.96
C THR A 395 26.50 20.62 6.38
N THR A 396 26.90 21.76 5.80
CA THR A 396 28.31 22.06 5.60
C THR A 396 28.88 22.60 6.91
N GLY A 397 29.50 21.70 7.68
CA GLY A 397 30.43 22.11 8.72
C GLY A 397 31.63 22.79 8.07
N ASN A 398 31.69 24.12 8.18
CA ASN A 398 32.89 24.89 8.53
C ASN A 398 32.52 26.35 8.72
N GLY A 399 32.79 26.87 9.92
CA GLY A 399 32.46 28.24 10.31
C GLY A 399 33.25 29.31 9.57
N ILE A 400 32.64 30.50 9.50
CA ILE A 400 33.20 31.82 9.84
C ILE A 400 32.10 32.86 9.55
N ASP A 401 31.97 33.81 10.47
CA ASP A 401 31.01 34.91 10.50
C ASP A 401 30.92 35.74 9.21
N LYS A 402 29.70 36.17 8.85
CA LYS A 402 29.38 37.59 8.59
C LYS A 402 27.90 37.84 8.33
N GLU A 403 27.40 38.86 9.02
CA GLU A 403 26.17 39.61 8.78
C GLU A 403 26.16 40.24 7.37
N ASP A 404 24.99 40.30 6.70
CA ASP A 404 24.23 41.56 6.48
C ASP A 404 23.28 41.50 5.24
N SER A 405 22.06 41.99 5.49
CA SER A 405 21.06 42.71 4.66
C SER A 405 20.65 42.41 3.20
N THR A 406 19.35 42.75 2.98
CA THR A 406 18.61 43.29 1.80
C THR A 406 17.96 42.37 0.74
N GLU A 407 16.61 42.30 0.84
CA GLU A 407 15.55 42.80 -0.07
C GLU A 407 15.60 42.65 -1.62
N ASP A 408 14.43 42.23 -2.13
CA ASP A 408 13.77 42.43 -3.44
C ASP A 408 14.45 41.85 -4.70
N ASP A 409 13.77 41.30 -5.73
CA ASP A 409 12.55 41.78 -6.39
C ASP A 409 12.00 40.72 -7.38
N ASP A 410 10.73 40.87 -7.75
CA ASP A 410 9.98 40.03 -8.69
C ASP A 410 10.49 40.13 -10.14
N ASN A 411 10.28 39.07 -10.95
CA ASN A 411 9.92 39.30 -12.36
C ASN A 411 9.21 38.12 -13.05
N TYR A 412 8.02 38.46 -13.53
CA TYR A 412 7.10 37.72 -14.40
C TYR A 412 7.56 37.81 -15.85
N VAL A 413 7.75 36.71 -16.59
CA VAL A 413 7.68 36.72 -18.07
C VAL A 413 7.06 35.44 -18.64
N SER A 414 5.91 35.68 -19.26
CA SER A 414 5.12 35.01 -20.32
C SER A 414 5.64 33.78 -21.09
N ASP A 415 4.63 32.94 -21.42
CA ASP A 415 4.50 31.94 -22.48
C ASP A 415 5.34 32.16 -23.75
N HIS A 416 5.95 31.08 -24.26
CA HIS A 416 5.92 30.74 -25.69
C HIS A 416 6.17 29.23 -25.93
N LEU A 417 5.19 28.57 -26.54
CA LEU A 417 5.22 27.21 -27.09
C LEU A 417 6.37 27.02 -28.11
N PHE A 418 7.13 25.93 -28.00
CA PHE A 418 7.83 25.32 -29.14
C PHE A 418 7.80 23.77 -29.13
N LYS A 419 7.58 23.22 -30.32
CA LYS A 419 7.39 21.80 -30.65
C LYS A 419 8.67 20.97 -30.45
N VAL A 420 8.55 19.80 -29.82
CA VAL A 420 9.59 18.77 -29.77
C VAL A 420 9.27 17.71 -30.84
N SER A 421 10.23 17.43 -31.73
CA SER A 421 10.17 16.27 -32.64
C SER A 421 10.79 15.05 -31.97
N SER A 422 10.10 13.91 -32.01
CA SER A 422 10.58 12.64 -31.48
C SER A 422 10.55 11.55 -32.55
N THR A 423 11.63 10.81 -32.71
CA THR A 423 11.65 9.53 -33.42
C THR A 423 11.56 8.39 -32.40
N THR A 424 10.50 7.60 -32.48
CA THR A 424 10.20 6.56 -31.48
C THR A 424 10.98 5.29 -31.76
N PHE A 425 11.84 4.89 -30.81
CA PHE A 425 12.29 3.51 -30.64
C PHE A 425 11.39 2.86 -29.58
N GLN A 426 10.90 1.64 -29.84
CA GLN A 426 9.93 1.00 -28.97
C GLN A 426 10.55 0.67 -27.59
N GLY A 427 10.10 1.37 -26.55
CA GLY A 427 10.42 1.09 -25.14
C GLY A 427 11.33 2.12 -24.45
N MET A 428 12.05 2.98 -25.18
CA MET A 428 12.96 3.95 -24.57
C MET A 428 12.96 5.26 -25.37
N ARG A 429 12.55 6.36 -24.73
CA ARG A 429 12.49 7.68 -25.37
C ARG A 429 13.85 8.36 -25.29
N VAL A 430 14.46 8.55 -26.46
CA VAL A 430 15.72 9.26 -26.62
C VAL A 430 15.41 10.60 -27.28
N PHE A 431 15.93 11.68 -26.73
CA PHE A 431 15.70 13.04 -27.19
C PHE A 431 16.96 13.62 -27.84
N ASP A 432 16.78 14.40 -28.90
CA ASP A 432 17.88 15.05 -29.62
C ASP A 432 18.33 16.34 -28.93
N SER A 433 17.40 17.00 -28.24
CA SER A 433 17.62 18.18 -27.42
C SER A 433 16.66 18.17 -26.23
N ILE A 434 17.04 18.85 -25.16
CA ILE A 434 16.22 19.02 -23.96
C ILE A 434 16.29 20.48 -23.50
N ASN A 435 15.28 20.92 -22.76
CA ASN A 435 15.32 22.23 -22.10
C ASN A 435 16.52 22.26 -21.11
N PRO A 436 17.41 23.26 -21.17
CA PRO A 436 18.56 23.38 -20.27
C PRO A 436 18.18 23.32 -18.78
N THR A 437 17.00 23.81 -18.41
CA THR A 437 16.52 23.78 -17.02
C THR A 437 16.27 22.37 -16.49
N LEU A 438 16.08 21.40 -17.39
CA LEU A 438 15.82 20.00 -17.06
C LEU A 438 17.07 19.12 -17.18
N ALA A 439 18.26 19.68 -17.45
CA ALA A 439 19.47 18.91 -17.71
C ALA A 439 19.81 17.89 -16.60
N LYS A 440 19.48 18.20 -15.34
CA LYS A 440 19.70 17.31 -14.20
C LYS A 440 18.84 16.03 -14.23
N SER A 441 17.72 16.04 -14.95
CA SER A 441 16.76 14.93 -15.03
C SER A 441 17.05 13.94 -16.16
N TYR A 442 18.10 14.17 -16.95
CA TYR A 442 18.46 13.35 -18.11
C TYR A 442 19.89 12.81 -18.01
N PHE A 443 20.12 11.63 -18.56
CA PHE A 443 21.44 11.11 -18.91
C PHE A 443 21.83 11.62 -20.30
N ILE A 444 23.08 12.05 -20.45
CA ILE A 444 23.67 12.34 -21.76
C ILE A 444 24.30 11.05 -22.26
N ILE A 445 23.84 10.58 -23.42
CA ILE A 445 24.35 9.38 -24.07
C ILE A 445 24.80 9.72 -25.49
N ASN A 446 25.80 9.00 -26.00
CA ASN A 446 26.29 9.20 -27.36
C ASN A 446 25.84 8.01 -28.22
N ILE A 447 25.01 8.28 -29.24
CA ILE A 447 24.50 7.26 -30.16
C ILE A 447 24.88 7.68 -31.58
N ASN A 448 25.63 6.83 -32.29
CA ASN A 448 26.10 7.09 -33.65
C ASN A 448 26.84 8.43 -33.82
N GLY A 449 27.62 8.83 -32.81
CA GLY A 449 28.38 10.09 -32.82
C GLY A 449 27.56 11.35 -32.51
N ALA A 450 26.25 11.22 -32.27
CA ALA A 450 25.38 12.31 -31.85
C ALA A 450 25.09 12.26 -30.35
N LYS A 451 25.17 13.42 -29.68
CA LYS A 451 24.70 13.58 -28.31
C LYS A 451 23.18 13.44 -28.28
N LYS A 452 22.70 12.58 -27.39
CA LYS A 452 21.28 12.34 -27.14
C LYS A 452 21.01 12.37 -25.64
N TYR A 453 19.77 12.58 -25.27
CA TYR A 453 19.33 12.70 -23.89
C TYR A 453 18.30 11.62 -23.57
N LEU A 454 18.49 10.93 -22.45
CA LEU A 454 17.59 9.88 -21.95
C LEU A 454 17.06 10.27 -20.58
N HIS A 455 15.75 10.32 -20.39
CA HIS A 455 15.19 10.71 -19.09
C HIS A 455 15.55 9.66 -18.03
N LYS A 456 15.98 10.11 -16.85
CA LYS A 456 16.46 9.21 -15.78
C LYS A 456 15.38 8.22 -15.31
N GLN A 457 14.10 8.62 -15.34
CA GLN A 457 12.98 7.73 -14.97
C GLN A 457 12.67 6.64 -16.02
N THR A 458 13.01 6.84 -17.30
CA THR A 458 12.82 5.81 -18.34
C THR A 458 13.93 4.77 -18.38
N ALA A 459 15.00 4.97 -17.61
CA ALA A 459 16.14 4.05 -17.52
C ALA A 459 16.01 3.04 -16.35
N ALA A 460 14.88 3.05 -15.62
CA ALA A 460 14.62 2.20 -14.46
C ALA A 460 13.73 1.00 -14.79
#